data_AF-A0A2J6SF11-F1
#
_entry.id   AF-A0A2J6SF11-F1
#
_cell.length_a   1.000
_cell.length_b   1.000
_cell.length_c   1.000
_cell.angle_alpha   90.00
_cell.angle_beta   90.00
_cell.angle_gamma   90.00
#
_symmetry.space_group_name_H-M   'P 1'
#
loop_
_entity.id
_entity.type
_entity.pdbx_description
1 polymer ?
#
loop_
_entity_poly.entity_id
_entity_poly.type
_entity_poly.pdbx_seq_one_letter_code
_entity_poly.pdbx_strand_id
1 'polypeptide(L)' 'RYRALSYVWGPAKPERAILCNGVYIKVTLNLFDALYELRKIRPEQNWWINAICL' A
#
# COMPACT_ATOMS: atom_id res chain seq x y z
N ARG A 1 -14.88 -2.83 8.22
CA ARG A 1 -15.13 -2.79 6.75
C ARG A 1 -13.85 -2.28 6.08
N TYR A 2 -13.29 -3.03 5.12
CA TYR A 2 -12.09 -2.61 4.37
C TYR A 2 -12.47 -2.10 2.98
N ARG A 3 -11.68 -1.17 2.44
CA ARG A 3 -11.75 -0.77 1.02
C ARG A 3 -10.58 -1.41 0.28
N ALA A 4 -10.85 -1.99 -0.89
CA ALA A 4 -9.79 -2.53 -1.73
C ALA A 4 -9.07 -1.41 -2.50
N LEU A 5 -7.74 -1.53 -2.62
CA LEU A 5 -6.95 -0.74 -3.55
C LEU A 5 -6.61 -1.59 -4.78
N SER A 6 -7.03 -1.14 -5.96
CA SER A 6 -6.55 -1.66 -7.24
C SER A 6 -5.40 -0.77 -7.71
N TYR A 7 -4.22 -1.36 -7.94
CA TYR A 7 -3.03 -0.64 -8.40
C TYR A 7 -2.23 -1.49 -9.38
N VAL A 8 -1.53 -0.85 -10.31
CA VAL A 8 -0.62 -1.54 -11.23
C VAL A 8 0.65 -1.90 -10.46
N TRP A 9 1.20 -3.10 -10.65
CA TRP A 9 2.49 -3.45 -10.04
C TRP A 9 3.63 -2.59 -10.58
N GLY A 10 4.48 -2.16 -9.65
CA GLY A 10 5.69 -1.40 -9.98
C GLY A 10 6.87 -2.33 -10.21
N PRO A 11 8.07 -1.77 -10.39
CA PRO A 11 9.30 -2.54 -10.49
C PRO A 11 9.45 -3.49 -9.29
N ALA A 12 10.00 -4.69 -9.53
CA ALA A 12 10.12 -5.75 -8.53
C ALA A 12 11.06 -5.43 -7.35
N LYS A 13 11.67 -4.25 -7.31
CA LYS A 13 12.56 -3.83 -6.23
C LYS A 13 11.76 -3.06 -5.17
N PRO A 14 11.46 -3.66 -4.02
CA PRO A 14 10.86 -2.91 -2.91
C PRO A 14 11.92 -2.05 -2.24
N GLU A 15 11.63 -0.76 -2.11
CA GLU A 15 12.60 0.26 -1.67
C GLU A 15 12.14 1.03 -0.43
N ARG A 16 10.89 0.86 -0.01
CA ARG A 16 10.29 1.60 1.11
C ARG A 16 9.68 0.67 2.14
N ALA A 17 9.87 0.99 3.41
CA ALA A 17 9.23 0.29 4.51
C ALA A 17 7.95 1.02 4.93
N ILE A 18 6.89 0.25 5.22
CA ILE A 18 5.68 0.75 5.86
C ILE A 18 5.46 -0.01 7.17
N LEU A 19 4.81 0.64 8.14
CA LEU A 19 4.37 0.00 9.37
C LEU A 19 2.97 -0.58 9.19
N CYS A 20 2.85 -1.89 9.33
CA CYS A 20 1.59 -2.62 9.28
C CYS A 20 1.44 -3.46 10.56
N ASN A 21 0.45 -3.16 11.39
CA ASN A 21 0.20 -3.85 12.66
C ASN A 21 1.45 -4.02 13.55
N GLY A 22 2.29 -2.97 13.64
CA GLY A 22 3.51 -2.99 14.44
C GLY A 22 4.73 -3.64 13.76
N VAL A 23 4.56 -4.19 12.55
CA VAL A 23 5.64 -4.83 11.78
C VAL A 23 6.02 -3.96 10.58
N TYR A 24 7.32 -3.78 10.35
CA TYR A 24 7.81 -3.12 9.15
C TYR A 24 7.84 -4.08 7.96
N ILE A 25 7.17 -3.69 6.88
CA ILE A 25 7.09 -4.48 5.64
C ILE A 25 7.66 -3.64 4.50
N LYS A 26 8.50 -4.25 3.66
CA LYS A 26 9.02 -3.60 2.46
C LYS A 26 8.00 -3.67 1.32
N VAL A 27 7.73 -2.54 0.69
CA VAL A 27 6.83 -2.39 -0.44
C VAL A 27 7.53 -1.68 -1.61
N THR A 28 6.98 -1.85 -2.80
CA THR A 28 7.41 -1.13 -4.01
C THR A 28 7.07 0.36 -3.89
N LEU A 29 7.86 1.21 -4.57
CA LEU A 29 7.70 2.67 -4.48
C LEU A 29 6.30 3.12 -4.90
N ASN A 30 5.76 2.56 -5.99
CA ASN A 30 4.42 2.88 -6.45
C ASN A 30 3.31 2.53 -5.44
N LEU A 31 3.46 1.42 -4.70
CA LEU A 31 2.52 1.05 -3.65
C LEU A 31 2.64 2.00 -2.45
N PHE A 32 3.87 2.39 -2.11
CA PHE A 32 4.12 3.39 -1.08
C PHE A 32 3.44 4.72 -1.41
N ASP A 33 3.64 5.23 -2.63
CA ASP A 33 3.07 6.52 -3.06
C ASP A 33 1.53 6.46 -3.08
N ALA A 34 0.96 5.36 -3.59
CA ALA A 34 -0.48 5.16 -3.55
C ALA A 34 -1.03 5.15 -2.11
N LEU A 35 -0.39 4.42 -1.21
CA LEU A 35 -0.77 4.38 0.21
C LEU A 35 -0.63 5.74 0.89
N TYR A 36 0.43 6.49 0.55
CA TYR A 36 0.68 7.82 1.08
C TYR A 36 -0.44 8.80 0.70
N GLU A 37 -0.83 8.84 -0.57
CA GLU A 37 -1.93 9.70 -1.03
C GLU A 37 -3.28 9.26 -0.46
N LEU A 38 -3.55 7.95 -0.37
CA LEU A 38 -4.78 7.45 0.25
C LEU A 38 -4.89 7.84 1.72
N ARG A 39 -3.77 7.85 2.45
CA ARG A 39 -3.75 8.26 3.86
C ARG A 39 -4.00 9.76 4.02
N LYS A 40 -3.51 10.60 3.10
CA LYS A 40 -3.81 12.05 3.09
C LYS A 40 -5.30 12.31 2.87
N ILE A 41 -5.93 11.59 1.94
CA ILE A 41 -7.33 11.82 1.56
C ILE A 41 -8.29 11.14 2.54
N ARG A 42 -7.93 9.97 3.10
CA ARG A 42 -8.78 9.15 3.98
C ARG A 42 -7.98 8.54 5.14
N PRO A 43 -7.57 9.34 6.14
CA PRO A 43 -6.67 8.90 7.21
C PRO A 43 -7.25 7.80 8.10
N GLU A 44 -8.58 7.77 8.31
CA GLU A 44 -9.25 6.78 9.17
C GLU A 44 -9.68 5.51 8.42
N GLN A 45 -9.43 5.43 7.11
CA GLN A 45 -9.89 4.31 6.30
C GLN A 45 -8.89 3.16 6.35
N ASN A 46 -9.38 2.00 6.77
CA ASN A 46 -8.63 0.75 6.62
C ASN A 46 -8.71 0.27 5.15
N TRP A 47 -7.53 0.05 4.56
CA TRP A 47 -7.36 -0.40 3.18
C TRP A 47 -6.90 -1.86 3.16
N TRP A 48 -7.49 -2.65 2.28
CA TRP A 48 -7.05 -3.99 1.95
C TRP A 48 -6.31 -3.94 0.62
N ILE A 49 -5.10 -4.49 0.59
CA ILE A 49 -4.21 -4.44 -0.57
C ILE A 49 -3.98 -5.86 -1.02
N ASN A 50 -4.37 -6.14 -2.25
CA ASN A 50 -4.08 -7.42 -2.87
C ASN A 50 -2.69 -7.39 -3.47
N ALA A 51 -1.87 -8.39 -3.16
CA ALA A 51 -0.59 -8.61 -3.81
C ALA A 51 -0.74 -9.53 -5.04
N ILE A 52 -1.89 -9.50 -5.72
CA ILE A 52 -2.12 -10.23 -6.96
C ILE A 52 -2.85 -9.27 -7.89
N CYS A 53 -2.17 -8.87 -8.96
CA CYS A 53 -2.79 -8.25 -10.12
C CYS A 53 -3.05 -9.37 -11.14
N LEU A 54 -4.29 -9.54 -11.59
CA LEU A 54 -4.61 -10.40 -12.74
C LEU A 54 -4.22 -9.69 -14.04
#